data_AF-A0A2D6G6S5-F1
#
_entry.id   AF-A0A2D6G6S5-F1
#
_cell.length_a   1.000
_cell.length_b   1.000
_cell.length_c   1.000
_cell.angle_alpha   90.00
_cell.angle_beta   90.00
_cell.angle_gamma   90.00
#
_symmetry.space_group_name_H-M   'P 1'
#
loop_
_entity.id
_entity.type
_entity.pdbx_description
1 polymer ?
#
loop_
_entity_poly.entity_id
_entity_poly.type
_entity_poly.pdbx_seq_one_letter_code
_entity_poly.pdbx_strand_id
1 'polypeptide(L)'
;MNIELMKQSLYRSKERANRNQIRKLKEKCFGVSNRLENIRVSNRKLNCLRWGSNETREHIVKKLDICRWLKEINHVFVTEAIFVNGSRADIVDLSDGVIYEVLVSEKEEDCNMKVGKYPKEFEVIKVKV
;
A
#
# COMPACT_ATOMS: atom_id res chain seq x y z
N MET A 1 -35.84 -16.74 -9.28
CA MET A 1 -34.51 -16.17 -9.55
C MET A 1 -33.59 -16.52 -8.39
N ASN A 2 -32.51 -17.28 -8.63
CA ASN A 2 -31.67 -17.82 -7.56
C ASN A 2 -30.64 -16.77 -7.11
N ILE A 3 -30.90 -16.13 -5.96
CA ILE A 3 -30.06 -15.07 -5.38
C ILE A 3 -28.62 -15.55 -5.16
N GLU A 4 -28.42 -16.82 -4.84
CA GLU A 4 -27.12 -17.42 -4.58
C GLU A 4 -26.26 -17.47 -5.86
N LEU A 5 -26.86 -17.90 -6.97
CA LEU A 5 -26.20 -17.89 -8.28
C LEU A 5 -25.83 -16.47 -8.72
N MET A 6 -26.69 -15.48 -8.43
CA MET A 6 -26.37 -14.07 -8.71
C MET A 6 -25.19 -13.57 -7.87
N LYS A 7 -25.16 -13.87 -6.56
CA LYS A 7 -24.05 -13.52 -5.68
C LYS A 7 -22.73 -14.16 -6.15
N GLN A 8 -22.76 -15.44 -6.50
CA GLN A 8 -21.59 -16.16 -7.04
C GLN A 8 -21.10 -15.56 -8.35
N SER A 9 -22.01 -15.22 -9.27
CA SER A 9 -21.67 -14.58 -10.54
C SER A 9 -21.02 -13.20 -10.34
N LEU A 10 -21.58 -12.38 -9.44
CA LEU A 10 -21.01 -11.07 -9.07
C LEU A 10 -19.62 -11.21 -8.45
N TYR A 11 -19.44 -12.18 -7.56
CA TYR A 11 -18.15 -12.47 -6.93
C TYR A 11 -17.09 -12.83 -7.98
N ARG A 12 -17.36 -13.80 -8.85
CA ARG A 12 -16.45 -14.21 -9.94
C ARG A 12 -16.08 -13.05 -10.87
N SER A 13 -17.05 -12.19 -11.16
CA SER A 13 -16.85 -11.01 -12.00
C SER A 13 -15.86 -10.02 -11.35
N LYS A 14 -16.00 -9.78 -10.04
CA LYS A 14 -15.06 -8.94 -9.26
C LYS A 14 -13.66 -9.54 -9.22
N GLU A 15 -13.54 -10.84 -8.99
CA GLU A 15 -12.25 -11.53 -8.99
C GLU A 15 -11.54 -11.43 -10.34
N ARG A 16 -12.29 -11.60 -11.44
CA ARG A 16 -11.75 -11.44 -12.79
C ARG A 16 -11.26 -10.01 -13.05
N ALA A 17 -12.04 -9.01 -12.64
CA ALA A 17 -11.65 -7.61 -12.77
C ALA A 17 -10.35 -7.29 -11.97
N ASN A 18 -10.24 -7.82 -10.75
CA ASN A 18 -9.04 -7.67 -9.91
C ASN A 18 -7.80 -8.29 -10.58
N ARG A 19 -7.91 -9.54 -11.05
CA ARG A 19 -6.81 -10.22 -11.76
C ARG A 19 -6.36 -9.46 -13.00
N ASN A 20 -7.31 -8.95 -13.79
CA ASN A 20 -7.00 -8.14 -14.98
C ASN A 20 -6.28 -6.83 -14.60
N GLN A 21 -6.67 -6.18 -13.51
CA GLN A 21 -6.00 -4.96 -13.04
C GLN A 21 -4.55 -5.24 -12.60
N ILE A 22 -4.33 -6.29 -11.81
CA ILE A 22 -2.98 -6.70 -11.37
C ILE A 22 -2.09 -6.99 -12.58
N ARG A 23 -2.61 -7.76 -13.55
CA ARG A 23 -1.87 -8.08 -14.78
C ARG A 23 -1.42 -6.81 -15.51
N LYS A 24 -2.35 -5.86 -15.71
CA LYS A 24 -2.03 -4.56 -16.35
C LYS A 24 -0.99 -3.75 -15.57
N LEU A 25 -0.97 -3.84 -14.25
CA LEU A 25 0.02 -3.13 -13.42
C LEU A 25 1.41 -3.79 -13.53
N LYS A 26 1.47 -5.12 -13.52
CA LYS A 26 2.69 -5.89 -13.76
C LYS A 26 3.28 -5.64 -15.15
N GLU A 27 2.43 -5.46 -16.16
CA GLU A 27 2.85 -5.09 -17.53
C GLU A 27 3.43 -3.66 -17.60
N LYS A 28 2.96 -2.74 -16.74
CA LYS A 28 3.37 -1.32 -16.76
C LYS A 28 4.63 -1.02 -15.95
N CYS A 29 4.92 -1.82 -14.93
CA CYS A 29 6.02 -1.56 -14.01
C CYS A 29 6.73 -2.87 -13.69
N PHE A 30 8.01 -2.93 -14.04
CA PHE A 30 8.87 -4.03 -13.66
C PHE A 30 8.97 -4.10 -12.12
N GLY A 31 9.04 -5.32 -11.55
CA GLY A 31 9.18 -5.52 -10.11
C GLY A 31 7.89 -5.47 -9.28
N VAL A 32 6.71 -5.36 -9.90
CA VAL A 32 5.42 -5.44 -9.16
C VAL A 32 5.24 -6.86 -8.60
N SER A 33 5.46 -7.00 -7.29
CA SER A 33 5.33 -8.27 -6.60
C SER A 33 3.87 -8.70 -6.38
N ASN A 34 3.68 -9.96 -5.99
CA ASN A 34 2.36 -10.48 -5.58
C ASN A 34 1.82 -9.80 -4.32
N ARG A 35 2.67 -9.10 -3.55
CA ARG A 35 2.25 -8.36 -2.35
C ARG A 35 1.24 -7.25 -2.66
N LEU A 36 1.14 -6.82 -3.92
CA LEU A 36 0.10 -5.90 -4.38
C LEU A 36 -1.33 -6.41 -4.09
N GLU A 37 -1.51 -7.73 -3.97
CA GLU A 37 -2.79 -8.35 -3.62
C GLU A 37 -3.28 -7.95 -2.23
N ASN A 38 -2.35 -7.67 -1.30
CA ASN A 38 -2.65 -7.16 0.04
C ASN A 38 -3.15 -5.71 0.04
N ILE A 39 -2.96 -4.97 -1.06
CA ILE A 39 -3.42 -3.58 -1.20
C ILE A 39 -4.80 -3.54 -1.83
N ARG A 40 -5.69 -2.72 -1.28
CA ARG A 40 -7.04 -2.48 -1.81
C ARG A 40 -6.96 -1.97 -3.25
N VAL A 41 -7.73 -2.59 -4.15
CA VAL A 41 -7.81 -2.30 -5.60
C VAL A 41 -7.86 -0.80 -5.93
N SER A 42 -8.68 -0.03 -5.22
CA SER A 42 -8.86 1.42 -5.44
C SER A 42 -7.67 2.28 -5.02
N ASN A 43 -6.73 1.72 -4.26
CA ASN A 43 -5.60 2.41 -3.68
C ASN A 43 -4.26 2.08 -4.39
N ARG A 44 -4.25 1.17 -5.36
CA ARG A 44 -3.08 0.71 -6.14
C ARG A 44 -2.55 1.72 -7.17
N LYS A 45 -2.33 2.96 -6.76
CA LYS A 45 -1.62 3.98 -7.55
C LYS A 45 -0.11 3.81 -7.29
N LEU A 46 0.57 3.15 -8.23
CA LEU A 46 2.00 2.86 -8.09
C LEU A 46 2.85 4.12 -8.30
N ASN A 47 3.96 4.21 -7.58
CA ASN A 47 5.04 5.18 -7.81
C ASN A 47 4.58 6.65 -7.81
N CYS A 48 3.59 6.95 -6.99
CA CYS A 48 2.99 8.28 -6.88
C CYS A 48 2.94 8.67 -5.41
N LEU A 49 3.48 9.85 -5.09
CA LEU A 49 3.35 10.43 -3.76
C LEU A 49 1.92 10.96 -3.55
N ARG A 50 1.31 10.59 -2.42
CA ARG A 50 0.03 11.10 -1.93
C ARG A 50 0.17 11.47 -0.46
N TRP A 51 -0.64 12.41 -0.01
CA TRP A 51 -0.75 12.81 1.38
C TRP A 51 -2.18 13.33 1.65
N GLY A 52 -2.59 13.34 2.92
CA GLY A 52 -3.81 13.96 3.40
C GLY A 52 -3.65 15.45 3.69
N SER A 53 -4.77 16.18 3.75
CA SER A 53 -4.79 17.62 4.07
C SER A 53 -4.31 17.97 5.48
N ASN A 54 -4.33 16.98 6.39
CA ASN A 54 -4.03 17.17 7.81
C ASN A 54 -2.61 16.67 8.18
N GLU A 55 -1.79 16.33 7.19
CA GLU A 55 -0.39 15.94 7.41
C GLU A 55 0.50 17.17 7.55
N THR A 56 1.49 17.10 8.44
CA THR A 56 2.45 18.19 8.61
C THR A 56 3.42 18.23 7.43
N ARG A 57 4.06 19.38 7.21
CA ARG A 57 5.05 19.54 6.14
C ARG A 57 6.20 18.54 6.29
N GLU A 58 6.65 18.33 7.53
CA GLU A 58 7.73 17.43 7.90
C GLU A 58 7.40 15.99 7.50
N HIS A 59 6.16 15.53 7.77
CA HIS A 59 5.68 14.21 7.36
C HIS A 59 5.73 14.04 5.84
N ILE A 60 5.21 15.04 5.11
CA ILE A 60 5.11 15.01 3.64
C ILE A 60 6.50 15.00 3.00
N VAL A 61 7.42 15.86 3.47
CA VAL A 61 8.80 15.92 2.97
C VAL A 61 9.50 14.59 3.20
N LYS A 62 9.35 13.98 4.38
CA LYS A 62 9.99 12.69 4.64
C LYS A 62 9.45 11.57 3.75
N LYS A 63 8.14 11.57 3.46
CA LYS A 63 7.54 10.64 2.49
C LYS A 63 8.12 10.85 1.09
N LEU A 64 8.30 12.10 0.68
CA LEU A 64 8.91 12.44 -0.61
C LEU A 64 10.34 11.90 -0.70
N ASP A 65 11.16 12.07 0.35
CA ASP A 65 12.53 11.57 0.39
C ASP A 65 12.59 10.05 0.24
N ILE A 66 11.74 9.32 0.96
CA ILE A 66 11.63 7.86 0.85
C ILE A 66 11.19 7.46 -0.57
N CYS A 67 10.15 8.09 -1.11
CA CYS A 67 9.66 7.80 -2.46
C CYS A 67 10.73 8.05 -3.53
N ARG A 68 11.51 9.12 -3.38
CA ARG A 68 12.63 9.45 -4.25
C ARG A 68 13.72 8.38 -4.17
N TRP A 69 14.14 8.00 -2.97
CA TRP A 69 15.15 6.96 -2.78
C TRP A 69 14.69 5.62 -3.37
N LEU A 70 13.45 5.20 -3.12
CA LEU A 70 12.87 3.98 -3.71
C LEU A 70 12.87 4.05 -5.25
N LYS A 71 12.63 5.22 -5.84
CA LYS A 71 12.75 5.40 -7.29
C LYS A 71 14.19 5.25 -7.78
N GLU A 72 15.16 5.81 -7.08
CA GLU A 72 16.58 5.75 -7.45
C GLU A 72 17.09 4.30 -7.48
N ILE A 73 16.55 3.42 -6.63
CA ILE A 73 16.87 1.98 -6.61
C ILE A 73 15.91 1.11 -7.45
N ASN A 74 15.06 1.72 -8.29
CA ASN A 74 14.07 1.03 -9.15
C ASN A 74 13.02 0.19 -8.39
N HIS A 75 12.67 0.57 -7.17
CA HIS A 75 11.62 -0.10 -6.41
C HIS A 75 10.23 0.42 -6.79
N VAL A 76 9.23 -0.43 -6.55
CA VAL A 76 7.82 -0.13 -6.80
C VAL A 76 7.11 0.09 -5.48
N PHE A 77 6.44 1.22 -5.32
CA PHE A 77 5.77 1.54 -4.07
C PHE A 77 4.34 2.06 -4.23
N VAL A 78 3.60 2.02 -3.11
CA VAL A 78 2.29 2.66 -2.94
C VAL A 78 2.35 3.54 -1.69
N THR A 79 2.04 4.82 -1.83
CA THR A 79 1.88 5.75 -0.70
C THR A 79 0.45 5.76 -0.20
N GLU A 80 0.22 6.07 1.07
CA GLU A 80 -1.11 6.01 1.70
C GLU A 80 -1.80 4.66 1.43
N ALA A 81 -1.03 3.60 1.57
CA ALA A 81 -1.40 2.25 1.21
C ALA A 81 -2.51 1.74 2.12
N ILE A 82 -3.68 1.44 1.56
CA ILE A 82 -4.79 0.86 2.30
C ILE A 82 -4.82 -0.64 2.03
N PHE A 83 -4.62 -1.45 3.08
CA PHE A 83 -4.67 -2.90 3.00
C PHE A 83 -6.11 -3.42 2.88
N VAL A 84 -6.28 -4.69 2.48
CA VAL A 84 -7.61 -5.32 2.35
C VAL A 84 -8.38 -5.32 3.69
N ASN A 85 -7.66 -5.40 4.81
CA ASN A 85 -8.23 -5.33 6.16
C ASN A 85 -8.57 -3.90 6.63
N GLY A 86 -8.33 -2.88 5.79
CA GLY A 86 -8.64 -1.48 6.09
C GLY A 86 -7.56 -0.73 6.87
N SER A 87 -6.51 -1.40 7.34
CA SER A 87 -5.35 -0.71 7.91
C SER A 87 -4.65 0.14 6.83
N ARG A 88 -4.03 1.25 7.26
CA ARG A 88 -3.36 2.19 6.38
C ARG A 88 -1.90 2.31 6.79
N ALA A 89 -1.02 2.25 5.78
CA ALA A 89 0.40 2.53 5.93
C ALA A 89 0.78 3.79 5.13
N ASP A 90 1.82 4.47 5.60
CA ASP A 90 2.36 5.66 4.95
C ASP A 90 2.96 5.33 3.57
N ILE A 91 3.89 4.38 3.50
CA ILE A 91 4.51 3.91 2.25
C ILE A 91 4.71 2.40 2.31
N VAL A 92 4.29 1.69 1.27
CA VAL A 92 4.57 0.26 1.07
C VAL A 92 5.48 0.10 -0.13
N ASP A 93 6.69 -0.40 0.10
CA ASP A 93 7.58 -0.94 -0.93
C ASP A 93 7.16 -2.36 -1.27
N LEU A 94 6.68 -2.53 -2.49
CA LEU A 94 6.21 -3.81 -3.02
C LEU A 94 7.37 -4.69 -3.48
N SER A 95 8.53 -4.11 -3.84
CA SER A 95 9.69 -4.86 -4.30
C SER A 95 10.22 -5.75 -3.17
N ASP A 96 10.56 -5.14 -2.05
CA ASP A 96 11.17 -5.85 -0.92
C ASP A 96 10.14 -6.30 0.12
N GLY A 97 8.94 -5.70 0.12
CA GLY A 97 7.94 -5.98 1.14
C GLY A 97 8.22 -5.23 2.43
N VAL A 98 8.53 -3.94 2.31
CA VAL A 98 8.80 -3.08 3.46
C VAL A 98 7.72 -2.01 3.59
N ILE A 99 7.24 -1.78 4.80
CA ILE A 99 6.37 -0.67 5.17
C ILE A 99 7.24 0.38 5.84
N TYR A 100 7.23 1.61 5.33
CA TYR A 100 7.85 2.76 5.99
C TYR A 100 6.75 3.58 6.67
N GLU A 101 6.75 3.59 8.00
CA GLU A 101 5.88 4.46 8.82
C GLU A 101 6.67 5.68 9.27
N VAL A 102 6.22 6.87 8.88
CA VAL A 102 6.91 8.12 9.24
C VAL A 102 6.34 8.65 10.56
N LEU A 103 7.21 8.82 11.54
CA LEU A 103 6.87 9.27 12.88
C LEU A 103 7.19 10.75 13.06
N VAL A 104 6.14 11.54 13.24
CA VAL A 104 6.23 12.94 13.68
C VAL A 104 5.86 12.98 15.17
N SER A 105 6.77 13.45 16.03
CA SER A 105 6.69 13.45 17.52
C SER A 105 6.67 12.06 18.20
N GLU A 106 6.74 11.99 19.54
CA GLU A 106 6.89 10.78 20.38
C GLU A 106 5.72 9.77 20.36
N LYS A 107 4.97 9.66 19.25
CA LYS A 107 3.78 8.80 19.10
C LYS A 107 4.12 7.34 18.80
N GLU A 108 5.09 6.79 19.51
CA GLU A 108 5.63 5.45 19.25
C GLU A 108 4.65 4.33 19.63
N GLU A 109 3.82 4.57 20.65
CA GLU A 109 2.80 3.63 21.14
C GLU A 109 1.67 3.40 20.12
N ASP A 110 1.13 4.48 19.52
CA ASP A 110 0.12 4.41 18.48
C ASP A 110 0.62 3.65 17.23
N CYS A 111 1.91 3.80 16.93
CA CYS A 111 2.56 3.08 15.84
C CYS A 111 2.61 1.56 16.11
N ASN A 112 2.96 1.15 17.34
CA ASN A 112 3.01 -0.28 17.69
C ASN A 112 1.67 -0.98 17.51
N MET A 113 0.57 -0.33 17.91
CA MET A 113 -0.79 -0.87 17.72
C MET A 113 -1.16 -0.99 16.24
N LYS A 114 -0.70 -0.06 15.39
CA LYS A 114 -0.90 -0.13 13.93
C LYS A 114 -0.10 -1.27 13.30
N VAL A 115 1.16 -1.41 13.68
CA VAL A 115 2.09 -2.44 13.16
C VAL A 115 1.47 -3.84 13.30
N GLY A 116 0.85 -4.13 14.44
CA GLY A 116 0.20 -5.43 14.68
C GLY A 116 -0.97 -5.76 13.74
N LYS A 117 -1.49 -4.79 12.99
CA LYS A 117 -2.59 -4.98 12.02
C LYS A 117 -2.11 -5.19 10.59
N TYR A 118 -0.84 -4.97 10.30
CA TYR A 118 -0.34 -5.12 8.93
C TYR A 118 -0.19 -6.61 8.55
N PRO A 119 -0.30 -6.95 7.25
CA PRO A 119 -0.04 -8.31 6.81
C PRO A 119 1.39 -8.74 7.15
N LYS A 120 1.57 -9.97 7.63
CA LYS A 120 2.86 -10.52 8.07
C LYS A 120 3.91 -10.64 6.96
N GLU A 121 3.51 -10.49 5.71
CA GLU A 121 4.38 -10.48 4.54
C GLU A 121 5.25 -9.23 4.43
N PHE A 122 4.99 -8.23 5.27
CA PHE A 122 5.72 -6.96 5.27
C PHE A 122 6.55 -6.80 6.54
N GLU A 123 7.80 -6.38 6.35
CA GLU A 123 8.61 -5.81 7.42
C GLU A 123 8.19 -4.35 7.64
N VAL A 124 8.27 -3.86 8.88
CA VAL A 124 7.90 -2.47 9.20
C VAL A 124 9.11 -1.72 9.72
N ILE A 125 9.46 -0.65 9.02
CA ILE A 125 10.52 0.29 9.38
C ILE A 125 9.87 1.60 9.82
N LYS A 126 10.19 2.01 11.05
CA LYS A 126 9.79 3.32 11.59
C LYS A 126 10.84 4.36 11.21
N VAL A 127 10.41 5.44 10.60
CA VAL A 127 11.28 6.52 10.13
C VAL A 127 10.96 7.79 10.91
N LYS A 128 11.87 8.22 11.78
CA LYS A 128 11.72 9.49 12.51
C LYS A 128 12.01 10.66 11.57
N VAL A 129 11.22 11.74 11.71
CA VAL A 129 11.46 13.00 11.00
C VAL A 129 12.46 13.86 11.74
#